data_AF-A0A970G7V5-F1
#
_entry.id   AF-A0A970G7V5-F1
#
_cell.length_a   1.000
_cell.length_b   1.000
_cell.length_c   1.000
_cell.angle_alpha   90.00
_cell.angle_beta   90.00
_cell.angle_gamma   90.00
#
_symmetry.space_group_name_H-M   'P 1'
#
loop_
_entity.id
_entity.type
_entity.pdbx_description
1 polymer ?
#
loop_
_entity_poly.entity_id
_entity_poly.type
_entity_poly.pdbx_seq_one_letter_code
_entity_poly.pdbx_strand_id
1 'polypeptide(L)'
;MNTFKKAAAKVIIGALLLGIVVAPVPLNADVVTTNIVEQKVVSDITPDGVIVTGEATKDKVTMYGRLYITVTWKKEDGGNAQITGIKRAWTTDPYMALQSTSWSASRASAYFYDQTHHTTDSVKIYASEI
;
A
#
# COMPACT_ATOMS: atom_id res chain seq x y z
N MET A 1 35.15 5.28 35.88
CA MET A 1 36.15 5.38 34.79
C MET A 1 35.44 5.06 33.48
N ASN A 2 35.35 6.07 32.62
CA ASN A 2 35.04 6.12 31.18
C ASN A 2 33.76 5.47 30.60
N THR A 3 32.75 6.33 30.46
CA THR A 3 31.75 6.36 29.39
C THR A 3 32.38 6.38 28.00
N PHE A 4 31.85 5.58 27.06
CA PHE A 4 31.99 5.82 25.62
C PHE A 4 30.61 5.86 24.94
N LYS A 5 30.24 7.05 24.50
CA LYS A 5 29.23 7.34 23.47
C LYS A 5 29.81 6.98 22.09
N LYS A 6 29.00 6.40 21.19
CA LYS A 6 29.11 6.49 19.71
C LYS A 6 27.71 6.16 19.14
N ALA A 7 26.91 7.16 18.78
CA ALA A 7 26.86 7.88 17.50
C ALA A 7 26.08 7.12 16.40
N ALA A 8 25.07 7.83 15.87
CA ALA A 8 24.02 7.41 14.96
C ALA A 8 24.48 6.80 13.62
N ALA A 9 23.61 5.97 13.03
CA ALA A 9 23.48 5.88 11.58
C ALA A 9 21.98 5.88 11.23
N LYS A 10 21.46 7.10 11.05
CA LYS A 10 20.15 7.38 10.49
C LYS A 10 20.25 7.11 8.99
N VAL A 11 19.84 5.94 8.52
CA VAL A 11 19.84 5.65 7.08
C VAL A 11 18.54 6.19 6.50
N ILE A 12 18.60 7.46 6.09
CA ILE A 12 17.59 8.11 5.26
C ILE A 12 17.90 7.70 3.83
N ILE A 13 17.14 6.77 3.26
CA ILE A 13 17.19 6.51 1.81
C ILE A 13 16.17 7.45 1.17
N GLY A 14 16.63 8.67 0.86
CA GLY A 14 15.95 9.58 -0.05
C GLY A 14 16.11 9.07 -1.48
N ALA A 15 14.99 8.98 -2.20
CA ALA A 15 14.91 8.50 -3.57
C ALA A 15 15.69 9.39 -4.55
N LEU A 16 16.35 8.79 -5.55
CA LEU A 16 16.59 9.45 -6.83
C LEU A 16 16.76 8.45 -7.99
N LEU A 17 15.81 8.56 -8.92
CA LEU A 17 15.85 8.36 -10.38
C LEU A 17 17.05 7.62 -11.04
N LEU A 18 16.66 6.67 -11.90
CA LEU A 18 17.37 6.14 -13.08
C LEU A 18 18.60 5.24 -12.83
N GLY A 19 18.45 3.95 -13.13
CA GLY A 19 19.58 3.04 -13.34
C GLY A 19 19.37 1.67 -12.70
N ILE A 20 19.00 0.70 -13.52
CA ILE A 20 18.95 -0.72 -13.17
C ILE A 20 20.31 -1.15 -12.61
N VAL A 21 20.32 -1.69 -11.39
CA VAL A 21 21.39 -2.59 -10.92
C VAL A 21 20.72 -3.76 -10.20
N VAL A 22 20.65 -4.90 -10.89
CA VAL A 22 20.19 -6.17 -10.33
C VAL A 22 21.37 -6.79 -9.59
N ALA A 23 21.23 -6.96 -8.27
CA ALA A 23 22.09 -7.85 -7.48
C ALA A 23 21.26 -9.08 -7.07
N PRO A 24 21.86 -10.29 -7.04
CA PRO A 24 21.12 -11.53 -6.87
C PRO A 24 20.62 -11.65 -5.42
N VAL A 25 19.30 -11.82 -5.27
CA VAL A 25 18.66 -12.05 -3.98
C VAL A 25 18.77 -13.54 -3.64
N PRO A 26 19.33 -13.92 -2.47
CA PRO A 26 19.28 -15.31 -2.04
C PRO A 26 17.85 -15.69 -1.67
N LEU A 27 17.41 -16.80 -2.24
CA LEU A 27 16.17 -17.51 -1.93
C LEU A 27 16.14 -17.83 -0.43
N ASN A 28 15.34 -17.10 0.33
CA ASN A 28 14.66 -17.60 1.53
C ASN A 28 13.45 -16.72 1.80
N ALA A 29 12.33 -17.40 1.99
CA ALA A 29 10.99 -16.87 2.05
C ALA A 29 10.79 -15.83 3.15
N ASP A 30 9.73 -15.05 2.91
CA ASP A 30 8.98 -14.24 3.87
C ASP A 30 9.44 -12.79 4.08
N VAL A 31 9.32 -12.00 3.01
CA VAL A 31 9.02 -10.57 3.10
C VAL A 31 8.02 -10.20 2.01
N VAL A 32 6.73 -10.49 2.25
CA VAL A 32 5.65 -9.87 1.46
C VAL A 32 5.42 -8.47 2.02
N THR A 33 6.31 -7.54 1.69
CA THR A 33 6.10 -6.11 1.97
C THR A 33 4.96 -5.60 1.10
N THR A 34 3.75 -5.61 1.63
CA THR A 34 2.66 -4.80 1.10
C THR A 34 2.81 -3.40 1.69
N ASN A 35 3.26 -2.42 0.91
CA ASN A 35 3.34 -1.02 1.33
C ASN A 35 2.37 -0.19 0.49
N ILE A 36 1.95 0.98 0.99
CA ILE A 36 1.31 1.97 0.13
C ILE A 36 2.35 2.42 -0.91
N VAL A 37 2.05 2.20 -2.18
CA VAL A 37 2.96 2.46 -3.31
C VAL A 37 2.69 3.80 -3.99
N GLU A 38 1.50 4.35 -3.80
CA GLU A 38 1.12 5.67 -4.31
C GLU A 38 0.10 6.32 -3.37
N GLN A 39 0.27 7.61 -3.08
CA GLN A 39 -0.70 8.39 -2.33
C GLN A 39 -0.85 9.77 -2.97
N LYS A 40 -2.09 10.16 -3.26
CA LYS A 40 -2.44 11.49 -3.75
C LYS A 40 -3.29 12.19 -2.71
N VAL A 41 -3.00 13.44 -2.41
CA VAL A 41 -3.66 14.22 -1.35
C VAL A 41 -4.22 15.52 -1.92
N VAL A 42 -5.43 15.88 -1.54
CA VAL A 42 -6.10 17.15 -1.83
C VAL A 42 -6.71 17.66 -0.52
N SER A 43 -6.44 18.93 -0.18
CA SER A 43 -6.99 19.56 1.03
C SER A 43 -8.04 20.60 0.65
N ASP A 44 -9.20 20.53 1.28
CA ASP A 44 -10.22 21.57 1.22
C ASP A 44 -10.47 22.15 2.61
N ILE A 45 -10.64 23.48 2.69
CA ILE A 45 -11.02 24.18 3.91
C ILE A 45 -12.54 24.25 3.94
N THR A 46 -13.16 23.63 4.94
CA THR A 46 -14.61 23.73 5.20
C THR A 46 -14.86 24.62 6.41
N PRO A 47 -16.11 25.12 6.60
CA PRO A 47 -16.47 25.90 7.79
C PRO A 47 -16.22 25.16 9.12
N ASP A 48 -16.17 23.82 9.08
CA ASP A 48 -15.99 22.93 10.23
C ASP A 48 -14.54 22.46 10.44
N GLY A 49 -13.58 22.95 9.64
CA GLY A 49 -12.15 22.61 9.74
C GLY A 49 -11.50 22.26 8.40
N VAL A 50 -10.30 21.66 8.43
CA VAL A 50 -9.63 21.15 7.23
C VAL A 50 -10.03 19.69 7.01
N ILE A 51 -10.62 19.39 5.85
CA ILE A 51 -10.84 18.00 5.42
C ILE A 51 -9.80 17.69 4.36
N VAL A 52 -8.94 16.72 4.68
CA VAL A 52 -7.97 16.19 3.73
C VAL A 52 -8.59 14.96 3.08
N THR A 53 -8.62 14.93 1.76
CA THR A 53 -9.04 13.77 0.99
C THR A 53 -7.89 13.26 0.15
N GLY A 54 -7.99 12.02 -0.29
CA GLY A 54 -6.94 11.47 -1.12
C GLY A 54 -7.25 10.12 -1.70
N GLU A 55 -6.27 9.63 -2.44
CA GLU A 55 -6.22 8.27 -2.95
C GLU A 55 -5.00 7.57 -2.38
N ALA A 56 -5.11 6.27 -2.13
CA ALA A 56 -3.98 5.45 -1.71
C ALA A 56 -4.03 4.11 -2.46
N THR A 57 -2.89 3.73 -3.04
CA THR A 57 -2.73 2.46 -3.76
C THR A 57 -1.81 1.55 -2.96
N LYS A 58 -2.23 0.30 -2.80
CA LYS A 58 -1.41 -0.76 -2.21
C LYS A 58 -1.33 -1.93 -3.16
N ASP A 59 -0.18 -2.58 -3.17
CA ASP A 59 0.06 -3.73 -4.01
C ASP A 59 0.51 -4.96 -3.20
N LYS A 60 0.47 -6.10 -3.87
CA LYS A 60 0.97 -7.38 -3.38
C LYS A 60 1.61 -8.13 -4.54
N VAL A 61 2.85 -8.57 -4.34
CA VAL A 61 3.57 -9.41 -5.32
C VAL A 61 2.94 -10.80 -5.38
N THR A 62 2.83 -11.34 -6.59
CA THR A 62 2.40 -12.72 -6.89
C THR A 62 3.50 -13.44 -7.67
N MET A 63 3.27 -14.69 -8.08
CA MET A 63 4.27 -15.45 -8.83
C MET A 63 4.57 -14.83 -10.20
N TYR A 64 3.57 -14.31 -10.92
CA TYR A 64 3.72 -13.81 -12.28
C TYR A 64 3.38 -12.34 -12.46
N GLY A 65 3.16 -11.60 -11.36
CA GLY A 65 2.83 -10.19 -11.41
C GLY A 65 2.56 -9.58 -10.03
N ARG A 66 1.56 -8.70 -9.99
CA ARG A 66 1.13 -7.97 -8.79
C ARG A 66 -0.37 -7.77 -8.79
N LEU A 67 -0.95 -7.83 -7.60
CA LEU A 67 -2.31 -7.39 -7.29
C LEU A 67 -2.29 -5.96 -6.79
N TYR A 68 -3.30 -5.17 -7.14
CA TYR A 68 -3.41 -3.77 -6.76
C TYR A 68 -4.81 -3.45 -6.26
N ILE A 69 -4.88 -2.56 -5.27
CA ILE A 69 -6.10 -1.88 -4.83
C ILE A 69 -5.81 -0.40 -4.61
N THR A 70 -6.65 0.46 -5.15
CA THR A 70 -6.66 1.91 -4.92
C THR A 70 -7.95 2.30 -4.24
N VAL A 71 -7.85 3.01 -3.12
CA VAL A 71 -8.98 3.53 -2.34
C VAL A 71 -9.02 5.04 -2.40
N THR A 72 -10.21 5.60 -2.20
CA THR A 72 -10.37 6.99 -1.77
C THR A 72 -10.47 7.05 -0.25
N TRP A 73 -9.94 8.10 0.35
CA TRP A 73 -9.99 8.31 1.79
C TRP A 73 -10.26 9.78 2.14
N LYS A 74 -10.73 10.00 3.37
CA LYS A 74 -10.83 11.32 4.00
C LYS A 74 -10.22 11.31 5.39
N LYS A 75 -9.75 12.46 5.86
CA LYS A 75 -9.24 12.70 7.20
C LYS A 75 -9.69 14.08 7.64
N GLU A 76 -10.41 14.13 8.74
CA GLU A 76 -10.80 15.37 9.41
C GLU A 76 -9.65 15.84 10.32
N ASP A 77 -9.59 17.14 10.62
CA ASP A 77 -8.54 17.71 11.46
C ASP A 77 -8.50 17.02 12.85
N GLY A 78 -7.32 16.61 13.27
CA GLY A 78 -7.11 15.79 14.48
C GLY A 78 -7.69 14.36 14.45
N GLY A 79 -8.35 13.95 13.36
CA GLY A 79 -8.97 12.63 13.20
C GLY A 79 -8.06 11.59 12.55
N ASN A 80 -8.50 10.32 12.57
CA ASN A 80 -7.88 9.24 11.81
C ASN A 80 -8.38 9.25 10.36
N ALA A 81 -7.56 8.78 9.42
CA ALA A 81 -8.01 8.55 8.06
C ALA A 81 -9.16 7.53 8.04
N GLN A 82 -10.08 7.71 7.12
CA GLN A 82 -11.22 6.83 6.86
C GLN A 82 -11.28 6.54 5.37
N ILE A 83 -11.35 5.26 5.02
CA ILE A 83 -11.59 4.84 3.64
C ILE A 83 -13.04 5.18 3.27
N THR A 84 -13.21 5.89 2.16
CA THR A 84 -14.53 6.33 1.66
C THR A 84 -15.00 5.51 0.46
N GLY A 85 -14.13 4.71 -0.13
CA GLY A 85 -14.48 3.83 -1.25
C GLY A 85 -13.28 3.15 -1.89
N ILE A 86 -13.57 2.24 -2.82
CA ILE A 86 -12.57 1.62 -3.70
C ILE A 86 -12.67 2.31 -5.06
N LYS A 87 -11.58 2.94 -5.49
CA LYS A 87 -11.48 3.54 -6.83
C LYS A 87 -11.24 2.50 -7.90
N ARG A 88 -10.31 1.56 -7.64
CA ARG A 88 -9.92 0.53 -8.61
C ARG A 88 -9.26 -0.66 -7.93
N ALA A 89 -9.49 -1.87 -8.44
CA ALA A 89 -8.70 -3.06 -8.14
C ALA A 89 -8.33 -3.75 -9.45
N TRP A 90 -7.08 -4.21 -9.58
CA TRP A 90 -6.59 -4.83 -10.81
C TRP A 90 -5.36 -5.70 -10.54
N THR A 91 -4.94 -6.45 -11.55
CA THR A 91 -3.76 -7.31 -11.50
C THR A 91 -2.94 -7.16 -12.77
N THR A 92 -1.64 -7.40 -12.64
CA THR A 92 -0.70 -7.58 -13.76
C THR A 92 -0.30 -9.04 -13.93
N ASP A 93 -0.68 -9.91 -13.00
CA ASP A 93 -0.51 -11.35 -13.11
C ASP A 93 -1.52 -11.90 -14.13
N PRO A 94 -1.07 -12.50 -15.25
CA PRO A 94 -1.95 -12.96 -16.33
C PRO A 94 -2.84 -14.14 -15.93
N TYR A 95 -2.55 -14.81 -14.82
CA TYR A 95 -3.32 -15.97 -14.33
C TYR A 95 -4.25 -15.63 -13.18
N MET A 96 -4.24 -14.38 -12.70
CA MET A 96 -5.16 -13.93 -11.68
C MET A 96 -6.26 -13.06 -12.27
N ALA A 97 -7.49 -13.22 -11.78
CA ALA A 97 -8.63 -12.41 -12.18
C ALA A 97 -9.32 -11.81 -10.95
N LEU A 98 -9.73 -10.55 -11.03
CA LEU A 98 -10.50 -9.91 -9.95
C LEU A 98 -11.83 -10.62 -9.77
N GLN A 99 -12.10 -11.08 -8.55
CA GLN A 99 -13.33 -11.81 -8.20
C GLN A 99 -14.31 -10.91 -7.45
N SER A 100 -13.83 -10.19 -6.44
CA SER A 100 -14.69 -9.32 -5.63
C SER A 100 -13.90 -8.24 -4.91
N THR A 101 -14.61 -7.21 -4.46
CA THR A 101 -14.08 -6.12 -3.65
C THR A 101 -15.03 -5.81 -2.50
N SER A 102 -14.49 -5.41 -1.35
CA SER A 102 -15.30 -4.93 -0.22
C SER A 102 -14.55 -3.86 0.57
N TRP A 103 -15.29 -2.93 1.18
CA TRP A 103 -14.70 -1.87 1.98
C TRP A 103 -15.58 -1.48 3.17
N SER A 104 -14.94 -0.85 4.15
CA SER A 104 -15.50 -0.13 5.28
C SER A 104 -14.61 1.09 5.56
N ALA A 105 -15.00 1.94 6.52
CA ALA A 105 -14.19 3.09 6.92
C ALA A 105 -12.78 2.72 7.38
N SER A 106 -12.54 1.49 7.87
CA SER A 106 -11.25 1.06 8.42
C SER A 106 -10.41 0.20 7.47
N ARG A 107 -11.01 -0.37 6.42
CA ARG A 107 -10.30 -1.30 5.52
C ARG A 107 -10.98 -1.42 4.17
N ALA A 108 -10.19 -1.60 3.11
CA ALA A 108 -10.63 -2.14 1.84
C ALA A 108 -9.89 -3.43 1.47
N SER A 109 -10.54 -4.31 0.72
CA SER A 109 -10.01 -5.59 0.30
C SER A 109 -10.42 -5.88 -1.14
N ALA A 110 -9.49 -6.42 -1.93
CA ALA A 110 -9.73 -6.95 -3.26
C ALA A 110 -9.25 -8.40 -3.30
N TYR A 111 -10.12 -9.28 -3.81
CA TYR A 111 -9.90 -10.73 -3.90
C TYR A 111 -9.73 -11.13 -5.36
N PHE A 112 -8.72 -11.93 -5.62
CA PHE A 112 -8.33 -12.37 -6.95
C PHE A 112 -8.30 -13.89 -6.99
N TYR A 113 -8.91 -14.48 -8.01
CA TYR A 113 -8.88 -15.92 -8.24
C TYR A 113 -7.67 -16.29 -9.10
N ASP A 114 -6.86 -17.22 -8.62
CA ASP A 114 -5.73 -17.80 -9.31
C ASP A 114 -6.19 -19.01 -10.14
N GLN A 115 -6.10 -18.88 -11.46
CA GLN A 115 -6.49 -19.93 -12.40
C GLN A 115 -5.53 -21.11 -12.42
N THR A 116 -4.26 -20.92 -12.03
CA THR A 116 -3.24 -21.98 -12.04
C THR A 116 -3.33 -22.90 -10.83
N HIS A 117 -3.65 -22.36 -9.66
CA HIS A 117 -3.74 -23.13 -8.40
C HIS A 117 -5.17 -23.30 -7.89
N HIS A 118 -6.16 -22.77 -8.60
CA HIS A 118 -7.58 -22.81 -8.22
C HIS A 118 -7.84 -22.29 -6.79
N THR A 119 -7.17 -21.21 -6.41
CA THR A 119 -7.24 -20.62 -5.07
C THR A 119 -7.51 -19.12 -5.14
N THR A 120 -7.86 -18.50 -4.02
CA THR A 120 -8.08 -17.05 -3.92
C THR A 120 -6.94 -16.39 -3.15
N ASP A 121 -6.40 -15.31 -3.70
CA ASP A 121 -5.50 -14.40 -3.01
C ASP A 121 -6.13 -13.01 -2.83
N SER A 122 -5.55 -12.16 -1.98
CA SER A 122 -6.08 -10.83 -1.71
C SER A 122 -5.01 -9.78 -1.43
N VAL A 123 -5.35 -8.53 -1.74
CA VAL A 123 -4.63 -7.34 -1.29
C VAL A 123 -5.58 -6.49 -0.44
N LYS A 124 -5.07 -5.93 0.66
CA LYS A 124 -5.85 -5.18 1.65
C LYS A 124 -5.11 -3.91 2.03
N ILE A 125 -5.85 -2.80 2.08
CA ILE A 125 -5.37 -1.53 2.62
C ILE A 125 -6.21 -1.17 3.84
N TYR A 126 -5.53 -0.82 4.94
CA TYR A 126 -6.14 -0.38 6.17
C TYR A 126 -6.04 1.13 6.28
N ALA A 127 -7.06 1.78 6.84
CA ALA A 127 -7.05 3.23 7.01
C ALA A 127 -5.92 3.70 7.95
N SER A 128 -5.44 2.83 8.84
CA SER A 128 -4.27 3.10 9.71
C SER A 128 -2.93 3.10 8.98
N GLU A 129 -2.89 2.62 7.74
CA GLU A 129 -1.68 2.64 6.90
C GLU A 129 -1.56 3.95 6.11
N ILE A 130 -2.65 4.75 6.06
CA ILE A 130 -2.79 5.98 5.28
C ILE A 130 -2.35 7.22 6.07
#